data_AF-A0A1K0JDU2-F1
#
_entry.id   AF-A0A1K0JDU2-F1
#
_cell.length_a   1.000
_cell.length_b   1.000
_cell.length_c   1.000
_cell.angle_alpha   90.00
_cell.angle_beta   90.00
_cell.angle_gamma   90.00
#
_symmetry.space_group_name_H-M   'P 1'
#
loop_
_entity.id
_entity.type
_entity.pdbx_description
1 polymer ?
#
loop_
_entity_poly.entity_id
_entity_poly.type
_entity_poly.pdbx_seq_one_letter_code
_entity_poly.pdbx_strand_id
1 'polypeptide(L)'
;MAVWLMFGLAFYAAVLLIDGNRFPTVQVTFQKLGHVTTFAWVGYWISRNALGRISATSPTNDRISRAIVIGCVIIAGLTGL
;
A
#
# COMPACT_ATOMS: atom_id res chain seq x y z
N MET A 1 -2.24 -5.16 -12.23
CA MET A 1 -1.26 -4.81 -11.19
C MET A 1 -0.81 -3.36 -11.27
N ALA A 2 -0.49 -2.81 -12.44
CA ALA A 2 -0.19 -1.38 -12.59
C ALA A 2 -1.36 -0.47 -12.13
N VAL A 3 -2.61 -0.88 -12.38
CA VAL A 3 -3.81 -0.16 -11.92
C VAL A 3 -3.82 0.13 -10.41
N TRP A 4 -3.35 -0.81 -9.58
CA TRP A 4 -3.27 -0.60 -8.12
C TRP A 4 -2.26 0.49 -7.74
N LEU A 5 -1.11 0.52 -8.42
CA LEU A 5 -0.14 1.60 -8.25
C LEU A 5 -0.74 2.95 -8.69
N MET A 6 -1.45 2.96 -9.82
CA MET A 6 -2.11 4.17 -10.32
C MET A 6 -3.13 4.73 -9.33
N PHE A 7 -3.90 3.87 -8.63
CA PHE A 7 -4.79 4.33 -7.56
C PHE A 7 -4.03 4.95 -6.39
N GLY A 8 -2.92 4.35 -5.96
CA GLY A 8 -2.05 4.93 -4.92
C GLY A 8 -1.53 6.31 -5.30
N LEU A 9 -1.03 6.47 -6.53
CA LEU A 9 -0.56 7.74 -7.07
C LEU A 9 -1.70 8.76 -7.23
N ALA A 10 -2.89 8.31 -7.65
CA ALA A 10 -4.06 9.16 -7.76
C ALA A 10 -4.51 9.70 -6.39
N PHE A 11 -4.42 8.90 -5.32
CA PHE A 11 -4.68 9.39 -3.96
C PHE A 11 -3.69 10.48 -3.56
N TYR A 12 -2.39 10.30 -3.85
CA TYR A 12 -1.40 11.36 -3.60
C TYR A 12 -1.66 12.62 -4.42
N ALA A 13 -2.05 12.48 -5.69
CA ALA A 13 -2.42 13.63 -6.52
C ALA A 13 -3.65 14.36 -5.95
N ALA A 14 -4.66 13.61 -5.48
CA ALA A 14 -5.85 14.19 -4.86
C ALA A 14 -5.53 14.97 -3.56
N VAL A 15 -4.53 14.57 -2.78
CA VAL A 15 -4.07 15.33 -1.59
C VAL A 15 -3.70 16.77 -1.96
N LEU A 16 -3.10 16.99 -3.14
CA LEU A 16 -2.70 18.32 -3.63
C LEU A 16 -3.88 19.20 -4.06
N LEU A 17 -5.04 18.59 -4.33
CA LEU A 17 -6.26 19.29 -4.75
C LEU A 17 -7.21 19.59 -3.59
N ILE A 18 -6.96 19.03 -2.41
CA ILE A 18 -7.78 19.23 -1.21
C ILE A 18 -7.23 20.42 -0.42
N ASP A 19 -8.09 21.40 -0.13
CA ASP A 19 -7.78 22.48 0.80
C ASP A 19 -7.67 21.92 2.23
N GLY A 20 -6.42 21.76 2.70
CA GLY A 20 -6.09 21.22 4.00
C GLY A 20 -6.54 22.08 5.19
N ASN A 21 -6.69 23.39 5.00
CA ASN A 21 -7.15 24.29 6.07
C ASN A 21 -8.66 24.12 6.32
N ARG A 22 -9.41 23.83 5.26
CA ARG A 22 -10.86 23.63 5.33
C ARG A 22 -11.24 22.17 5.61
N PHE A 23 -10.50 21.21 5.07
CA PHE A 23 -10.81 19.78 5.16
C PHE A 23 -9.60 18.92 5.56
N PRO A 24 -9.00 19.14 6.75
CA PRO A 24 -7.77 18.47 7.17
C PRO A 24 -7.92 16.95 7.25
N THR A 25 -9.05 16.46 7.78
CA THR A 25 -9.30 15.02 7.92
C THR A 25 -9.39 14.32 6.56
N VAL A 26 -9.99 14.96 5.56
CA VAL A 26 -10.11 14.42 4.21
C VAL A 26 -8.73 14.33 3.57
N GLN A 27 -7.94 15.41 3.67
CA GLN A 27 -6.59 15.45 3.14
C GLN A 27 -5.70 14.34 3.74
N VAL A 28 -5.69 14.19 5.06
CA VAL A 28 -4.92 13.14 5.75
C VAL A 28 -5.43 11.73 5.39
N THR A 29 -6.73 11.55 5.19
CA THR A 29 -7.29 10.26 4.79
C THR A 29 -6.77 9.86 3.41
N PHE A 30 -6.81 10.77 2.44
CA PHE A 30 -6.26 10.53 1.10
C PHE A 30 -4.76 10.25 1.14
N GLN A 31 -4.01 10.97 1.98
CA GLN A 31 -2.58 10.71 2.17
C GLN A 31 -2.35 9.29 2.71
N LYS A 32 -3.08 8.86 3.73
CA LYS A 32 -2.99 7.50 4.30
C LYS A 32 -3.36 6.43 3.29
N LEU A 33 -4.41 6.65 2.49
CA LEU A 33 -4.82 5.75 1.42
C LEU A 33 -3.73 5.63 0.34
N GLY A 34 -3.09 6.74 -0.02
CA GLY A 34 -1.93 6.76 -0.91
C GLY A 34 -0.78 5.91 -0.39
N HIS A 35 -0.40 6.07 0.88
CA HIS A 35 0.66 5.27 1.53
C HIS A 35 0.31 3.77 1.54
N VAL A 36 -0.84 3.41 2.10
CA VAL A 36 -1.24 2.00 2.24
C VAL A 36 -1.29 1.32 0.87
N THR A 37 -1.89 1.96 -0.13
CA THR A 37 -2.05 1.37 -1.47
C THR A 37 -0.71 1.22 -2.19
N THR A 38 0.14 2.25 -2.14
CA THR A 38 1.43 2.26 -2.82
C THR A 38 2.40 1.28 -2.17
N PHE A 39 2.51 1.28 -0.84
CA PHE A 39 3.40 0.35 -0.14
C PHE A 39 2.89 -1.09 -0.18
N ALA A 40 1.57 -1.32 -0.21
CA ALA A 40 1.04 -2.66 -0.47
C ALA A 40 1.44 -3.17 -1.87
N TRP A 41 1.45 -2.30 -2.88
CA TRP A 41 1.93 -2.65 -4.21
C TRP A 41 3.42 -3.01 -4.22
N VAL A 42 4.26 -2.24 -3.53
CA VAL A 42 5.69 -2.55 -3.37
C VAL A 42 5.86 -3.89 -2.63
N GLY A 43 5.18 -4.06 -1.50
CA GLY A 43 5.23 -5.27 -0.70
C GLY A 43 4.77 -6.52 -1.46
N TYR A 44 3.79 -6.38 -2.38
CA TYR A 44 3.38 -7.46 -3.26
C TYR A 44 4.54 -7.95 -4.14
N TRP A 45 5.32 -7.05 -4.74
CA TRP A 45 6.45 -7.45 -5.58
C TRP A 45 7.61 -8.03 -4.78
N ILE A 46 7.89 -7.48 -3.60
CA ILE A 46 8.89 -8.04 -2.67
C ILE A 46 8.48 -9.46 -2.29
N SER A 47 7.25 -9.64 -1.81
CA SER A 47 6.72 -10.97 -1.47
C SER A 47 6.74 -11.93 -2.64
N ARG A 48 6.43 -11.46 -3.86
CA ARG A 48 6.44 -12.30 -5.06
C ARG A 48 7.84 -12.78 -5.44
N ASN A 49 8.86 -11.97 -5.24
CA ASN A 49 10.25 -12.36 -5.47
C ASN A 49 10.78 -13.28 -4.36
N ALA A 50 10.42 -13.02 -3.11
CA ALA A 50 10.92 -13.78 -1.96
C ALA A 50 10.22 -15.13 -1.76
N LEU A 51 8.90 -15.18 -1.92
CA LEU A 51 8.06 -16.34 -1.61
C LEU A 51 7.44 -17.00 -2.86
N GLY A 52 7.63 -16.41 -4.04
CA GLY A 52 7.02 -16.87 -5.28
C GLY A 52 5.55 -16.45 -5.43
N ARG A 53 4.82 -17.15 -6.31
CA ARG A 53 3.45 -16.76 -6.69
C ARG A 53 2.42 -17.37 -5.75
N ILE A 54 1.89 -16.55 -4.84
CA ILE A 54 0.81 -16.93 -3.91
C ILE A 54 -0.55 -16.50 -4.49
N SER A 55 -1.48 -17.44 -4.62
CA SER A 55 -2.85 -17.20 -5.13
C SER A 55 -3.88 -17.25 -3.99
N ALA A 56 -5.16 -17.09 -4.32
CA ALA A 56 -6.25 -17.22 -3.34
C ALA A 56 -6.43 -18.68 -2.87
N THR A 57 -6.04 -19.65 -3.71
CA THR A 57 -6.11 -21.08 -3.45
C THR A 57 -4.87 -21.64 -2.74
N SER A 58 -3.84 -20.81 -2.52
CA SER A 58 -2.65 -21.21 -1.77
C SER A 58 -2.99 -21.53 -0.31
N PRO A 59 -2.17 -22.36 0.35
CA PRO A 59 -2.27 -22.64 1.78
C PRO A 59 -2.39 -21.38 2.63
N THR A 60 -3.09 -21.49 3.76
CA THR A 60 -3.30 -20.36 4.70
C THR A 60 -1.97 -19.78 5.19
N ASN A 61 -0.98 -20.62 5.47
CA ASN A 61 0.33 -20.17 5.95
C ASN A 61 1.03 -19.26 4.93
N ASP A 62 1.02 -19.60 3.65
CA ASP A 62 1.63 -18.77 2.60
C ASP A 62 0.94 -17.41 2.49
N ARG A 63 -0.40 -17.40 2.59
CA ARG A 63 -1.19 -16.16 2.56
C ARG A 63 -0.87 -15.25 3.75
N ILE A 64 -0.68 -15.84 4.94
CA ILE A 64 -0.25 -15.13 6.15
C ILE A 64 1.17 -14.58 5.97
N SER A 65 2.13 -15.39 5.49
CA SER A 65 3.50 -14.94 5.24
C SER A 65 3.55 -13.74 4.29
N ARG A 66 2.76 -13.74 3.21
CA ARG A 66 2.63 -12.57 2.34
C ARG A 66 2.05 -11.36 3.06
N ALA A 67 1.00 -11.55 3.87
CA ALA A 67 0.40 -10.45 4.62
C ALA A 67 1.40 -9.81 5.60
N ILE A 68 2.24 -10.63 6.25
CA ILE A 68 3.31 -10.15 7.13
C ILE A 68 4.33 -9.32 6.35
N VAL A 69 4.84 -9.84 5.22
CA VAL A 69 5.81 -9.10 4.37
C VAL A 69 5.24 -7.76 3.92
N ILE A 70 4.00 -7.74 3.44
CA ILE A 70 3.32 -6.50 3.01
C ILE A 70 3.16 -5.54 4.20
N GLY A 71 2.74 -6.04 5.36
CA GLY A 71 2.61 -5.25 6.58
C GLY A 71 3.92 -4.58 7.00
N CYS A 72 5.02 -5.33 6.98
CA CYS A 72 6.36 -4.81 7.28
C CYS A 72 6.76 -3.69 6.31
N VAL A 73 6.49 -3.84 5.01
CA VAL A 73 6.81 -2.82 3.99
C VAL A 73 6.00 -1.55 4.20
N ILE A 74 4.72 -1.67 4.54
CA ILE A 74 3.87 -0.51 4.86
C ILE A 74 4.41 0.22 6.09
N ILE A 75 4.76 -0.50 7.16
CA ILE A 75 5.31 0.10 8.37
C ILE A 75 6.64 0.78 8.07
N ALA A 76 7.57 0.11 7.41
CA ALA A 76 8.89 0.67 7.05
C ALA A 76 8.75 1.96 6.22
N GLY A 77 7.87 1.95 5.21
CA GLY A 77 7.60 3.13 4.38
C GLY A 77 6.94 4.28 5.13
N LEU A 78 6.17 4.01 6.18
CA LEU A 78 5.59 5.03 7.05
C LEU A 78 6.59 5.60 8.07
N THR A 79 7.57 4.80 8.49
CA THR A 79 8.60 5.21 9.45
C THR A 79 9.87 5.77 8.82
N GLY A 80 10.02 5.64 7.49
CA GLY A 80 11.23 6.10 6.76
C GLY A 80 12.44 5.19 6.93
N LEU A 81 12.22 3.89 7.19
CA LEU A 81 13.25 2.85 7.30
C LEU A 81 13.61 2.23 5.93
#